data_AF-A0A5C9CEL1-F1
#
_entry.id   AF-A0A5C9CEL1-F1
#
_cell.length_a   1.000
_cell.length_b   1.000
_cell.length_c   1.000
_cell.angle_alpha   90.00
_cell.angle_beta   90.00
_cell.angle_gamma   90.00
#
_symmetry.space_group_name_H-M   'P 1'
#
loop_
_entity.id
_entity.type
_entity.pdbx_description
1 polymer ?
#
loop_
_entity_poly.entity_id
_entity_poly.type
_entity_poly.pdbx_seq_one_letter_code
_entity_poly.pdbx_strand_id
1 'polypeptide(L)' 'TQRQLSLWLNEEAIANIQSGQCLPDKIMAEDVARMVLFLASDDSAMCTAQEFKVDAGWD' A
#
# COMPACT_ATOMS: atom_id res chain seq x y z
N THR A 1 -7.96 -1.59 8.86
CA THR A 1 -8.54 -2.08 10.14
C THR A 1 -9.82 -2.86 9.86
N GLN A 2 -10.30 -3.72 10.77
CA GLN A 2 -11.54 -4.49 10.55
C GLN A 2 -12.72 -3.61 10.14
N ARG A 3 -12.88 -2.44 10.79
CA ARG A 3 -13.91 -1.45 10.44
C ARG A 3 -13.83 -0.99 8.98
N GLN A 4 -12.62 -0.77 8.46
CA GLN A 4 -12.43 -0.32 7.08
C GLN A 4 -12.79 -1.43 6.09
N LEU A 5 -12.38 -2.66 6.41
CA LEU A 5 -12.72 -3.83 5.59
C LEU A 5 -14.25 -4.05 5.53
N SER A 6 -14.94 -3.93 6.66
CA SER A 6 -16.39 -4.16 6.71
C SER A 6 -17.23 -3.06 6.05
N LEU A 7 -16.75 -1.82 6.07
CA LEU A 7 -17.53 -0.67 5.57
C LEU A 7 -17.27 -0.36 4.10
N TRP A 8 -16.06 -0.65 3.60
CA TRP A 8 -15.62 -0.15 2.29
C TRP A 8 -15.19 -1.24 1.31
N LEU A 9 -15.01 -2.49 1.76
CA LEU A 9 -14.56 -3.58 0.91
C LEU A 9 -15.74 -4.43 0.41
N ASN A 10 -16.62 -3.81 -0.39
CA ASN A 10 -17.67 -4.52 -1.12
C ASN A 10 -17.13 -5.11 -2.45
N GLU A 11 -17.96 -5.83 -3.19
CA GLU A 11 -17.55 -6.50 -4.44
C GLU A 11 -17.04 -5.52 -5.50
N GLU A 12 -17.68 -4.37 -5.65
CA GLU A 12 -17.26 -3.31 -6.58
C GLU A 12 -15.88 -2.75 -6.19
N ALA A 13 -15.64 -2.48 -4.92
CA ALA A 13 -14.35 -2.03 -4.43
C ALA A 13 -13.26 -3.07 -4.70
N ILE A 14 -13.56 -4.37 -4.51
CA ILE A 14 -12.62 -5.45 -4.80
C ILE A 14 -12.29 -5.50 -6.31
N ALA A 15 -13.30 -5.38 -7.18
CA ALA A 15 -13.09 -5.36 -8.62
C ALA A 15 -12.23 -4.15 -9.06
N ASN A 16 -12.50 -2.97 -8.50
CA ASN A 16 -11.70 -1.77 -8.74
C ASN A 16 -10.25 -1.97 -8.32
N ILE A 17 -10.02 -2.56 -7.13
CA ILE A 17 -8.67 -2.92 -6.64
C ILE A 17 -7.97 -3.85 -7.61
N GLN A 18 -8.64 -4.91 -8.06
CA GLN A 18 -8.06 -5.88 -8.99
C GLN A 18 -7.75 -5.29 -10.37
N SER A 19 -8.55 -4.32 -10.83
CA SER A 19 -8.32 -3.67 -12.12
C SER A 19 -7.22 -2.62 -12.09
N GLY A 20 -7.03 -1.96 -10.94
CA GLY A 20 -6.04 -0.90 -10.77
C GLY A 20 -4.66 -1.46 -10.45
N GLN A 21 -4.57 -2.40 -9.51
CA GLN A 21 -3.28 -2.94 -9.07
C GLN A 21 -2.65 -3.87 -10.11
N CYS A 22 -1.34 -3.70 -10.32
CA CYS A 22 -0.52 -4.67 -11.04
C CYS A 22 -0.33 -5.96 -10.22
N LEU A 23 -0.26 -5.87 -8.89
CA LEU A 23 -0.11 -7.02 -8.00
C LEU A 23 -1.46 -7.57 -7.52
N PRO A 24 -1.61 -8.90 -7.39
CA PRO A 24 -2.89 -9.55 -7.11
C PRO A 24 -3.33 -9.45 -5.64
N ASP A 25 -2.41 -9.16 -4.73
CA ASP A 25 -2.66 -9.13 -3.30
C ASP A 25 -3.22 -7.78 -2.84
N LYS A 26 -4.03 -7.81 -1.77
CA LYS A 26 -4.53 -6.59 -1.14
C LYS A 26 -3.41 -5.93 -0.35
N ILE A 27 -3.27 -4.63 -0.51
CA ILE A 27 -2.40 -3.84 0.36
C ILE A 27 -3.00 -3.80 1.76
N MET A 28 -2.14 -4.09 2.73
CA MET A 28 -2.46 -4.05 4.15
C MET A 28 -1.65 -2.96 4.83
N ALA A 29 -2.01 -2.65 6.08
CA ALA A 29 -1.32 -1.59 6.85
C ALA A 29 0.17 -1.92 7.06
N GLU A 30 0.48 -3.21 7.13
CA GLU A 30 1.82 -3.74 7.31
C GLU A 30 2.73 -3.46 6.11
N ASP A 31 2.20 -3.32 4.89
CA ASP A 31 2.99 -3.00 3.71
C ASP A 31 3.54 -1.57 3.77
N VAL A 32 2.70 -0.62 4.20
CA VAL A 32 3.13 0.77 4.45
C VAL A 32 4.11 0.81 5.63
N ALA A 33 3.85 0.06 6.70
CA ALA A 33 4.74 0.02 7.85
C ALA A 33 6.14 -0.50 7.49
N ARG A 34 6.22 -1.51 6.62
CA ARG A 34 7.50 -2.02 6.09
C ARG A 34 8.25 -0.97 5.29
N MET A 35 7.56 -0.20 4.44
CA MET A 35 8.19 0.89 3.69
C MET A 35 8.74 1.97 4.63
N VAL A 36 7.96 2.35 5.64
CA VAL A 36 8.40 3.34 6.65
C VAL A 36 9.60 2.81 7.44
N LEU A 37 9.61 1.53 7.82
CA LEU A 37 10.73 0.94 8.54
C LEU A 37 12.02 0.95 7.71
N PHE A 38 11.91 0.67 6.40
CA PHE A 38 13.04 0.82 5.48
C PHE A 38 13.52 2.27 5.43
N LEU A 39 12.63 3.25 5.25
CA LEU A 39 12.97 4.67 5.21
C LEU A 39 13.57 5.21 6.52
N ALA A 40 13.31 4.53 7.64
CA ALA A 40 13.89 4.85 8.94
C ALA A 40 15.25 4.17 9.19
N SER A 41 15.70 3.29 8.29
CA SER A 41 16.98 2.57 8.42
C SER A 41 18.14 3.35 7.79
N ASP A 42 19.37 2.95 8.14
CA ASP A 42 20.58 3.51 7.52
C ASP A 42 20.68 3.17 6.02
N ASP A 43 20.01 2.10 5.57
CA ASP A 43 20.02 1.67 4.17
C ASP A 43 19.37 2.68 3.23
N SER A 44 18.49 3.53 3.75
CA SER A 44 17.83 4.60 3.00
C SER A 44 18.44 5.98 3.22
N ALA A 45 19.68 6.08 3.71
CA ALA A 45 20.30 7.37 4.09
C ALA A 45 20.30 8.45 2.99
N MET A 46 20.25 8.06 1.72
CA MET A 46 20.22 8.98 0.57
C MET A 46 18.83 9.16 -0.05
N CYS A 47 17.78 8.61 0.57
CA CYS A 47 16.39 8.75 0.14
C CYS A 47 15.74 9.95 0.84
N THR A 48 15.84 11.14 0.23
CA THR A 48 15.30 12.38 0.81
C THR A 48 14.51 13.21 -0.20
N ALA A 49 13.54 13.98 0.30
CA ALA A 49 12.65 14.85 -0.48
C ALA A 49 11.89 14.13 -1.63
N GLN A 50 11.56 12.86 -1.44
CA GLN A 50 10.81 12.04 -2.40
C GLN A 50 9.46 11.58 -1.83
N GLU A 51 8.54 11.25 -2.74
CA GLU A 51 7.32 10.50 -2.42
C GLU A 51 7.53 9.02 -2.77
N PHE A 52 7.28 8.14 -1.80
CA PHE A 52 7.36 6.69 -2.00
C PHE A 52 5.97 6.09 -1.96
N LYS A 53 5.47 5.63 -3.12
CA LYS A 53 4.16 5.02 -3.24
C LYS A 53 4.18 3.56 -2.80
N VAL A 54 3.15 3.17 -2.06
CA VAL A 54 2.87 1.77 -1.66
C VAL A 54 1.44 1.47 -2.09
N ASP A 55 1.27 1.19 -3.38
CA ASP A 55 -0.04 1.12 -4.04
C ASP A 55 -0.21 -0.15 -4.89
N ALA A 56 0.72 -1.10 -4.81
CA ALA A 56 0.72 -2.31 -5.62
C ALA A 56 0.69 -2.04 -7.15
N GLY A 57 1.19 -0.87 -7.57
CA GLY A 57 1.21 -0.44 -8.96
C GLY A 57 -0.18 -0.08 -9.47
N TRP A 58 -0.92 0.74 -8.73
CA TRP A 58 -2.25 1.20 -9.09
C TRP A 58 -2.20 2.45 -9.97
N ASP A 59 -1.27 3.36 -9.71
CA ASP A 59 -1.11 4.64 -10.44
C ASP A 59 -0.46 4.51 -11.84
#